data_AF-A0A7G5DTT1-F1
#
_entry.id   AF-A0A7G5DTT1-F1
#
_cell.length_a   1.000
_cell.length_b   1.000
_cell.length_c   1.000
_cell.angle_alpha   90.00
_cell.angle_beta   90.00
_cell.angle_gamma   90.00
#
_symmetry.space_group_name_H-M   'P 1'
#
loop_
_entity.id
_entity.type
_entity.pdbx_description
1 polymer ?
#
loop_
_entity_poly.entity_id
_entity_poly.type
_entity_poly.pdbx_seq_one_letter_code
_entity_poly.pdbx_strand_id
1 'polypeptide(L)'
;MDVSIPKKMVERSLWALWVLLVGGAFLWMLVGSVAYWSLHGWLPDKAADWVQAIGSVVAILAVIGVSYWERRNVQLDKSRSDYQYLMRAFNASVRLQGACRVVGACIQAGPEGTALEIYQRRLKDLYEGVCEHSYSTFVDLQFAEAWAAHKRCVALLIEELDLYLAGSSEAILDGCEHLVTAADDYVDQLKTALQRHSRLVGEGAWSH
;
A
#
# COMPACT_ATOMS: atom_id res chain seq x y z
N MET A 1 -29.97 6.73 -12.78
CA MET A 1 -28.61 6.53 -12.23
C MET A 1 -28.11 7.91 -11.84
N ASP A 2 -28.15 8.23 -10.56
CA ASP A 2 -27.66 9.53 -10.07
C ASP A 2 -26.14 9.47 -9.96
N VAL A 3 -25.47 10.25 -10.80
CA VAL A 3 -24.01 10.41 -10.75
C VAL A 3 -23.71 11.43 -9.66
N SER A 4 -23.33 10.95 -8.47
CA SER A 4 -22.89 11.80 -7.38
C SER A 4 -21.43 12.21 -7.57
N ILE A 5 -21.21 13.50 -7.82
CA ILE A 5 -19.85 14.05 -7.98
C ILE A 5 -19.17 14.10 -6.59
N PRO A 6 -17.91 13.65 -6.45
CA PRO A 6 -17.21 13.68 -5.17
C PRO A 6 -17.07 15.11 -4.63
N LYS A 7 -17.47 15.36 -3.38
CA LYS A 7 -17.44 16.69 -2.75
C LYS A 7 -16.06 17.37 -2.83
N LYS A 8 -14.97 16.61 -2.68
CA LYS A 8 -13.59 17.11 -2.80
C LYS A 8 -13.24 17.64 -4.19
N MET A 9 -13.84 17.09 -5.26
CA MET A 9 -13.62 17.60 -6.62
C MET A 9 -14.31 18.95 -6.81
N VAL A 10 -15.53 19.10 -6.29
CA VAL A 10 -16.27 20.36 -6.32
C VAL A 10 -15.50 21.44 -5.59
N GLU A 11 -15.03 21.17 -4.37
CA GLU A 11 -14.26 22.13 -3.57
C GLU A 11 -12.98 22.60 -4.29
N ARG A 12 -12.20 21.67 -4.86
CA ARG A 12 -10.98 22.01 -5.62
C ARG A 12 -11.30 22.83 -6.86
N SER A 13 -12.35 22.48 -7.60
CA SER A 13 -12.78 23.24 -8.78
C SER A 13 -13.25 24.65 -8.43
N LEU A 14 -13.93 24.81 -7.29
CA LEU A 14 -14.38 26.11 -6.79
C LEU A 14 -13.20 26.98 -6.37
N TRP A 15 -12.19 26.39 -5.73
CA TRP A 15 -10.94 27.07 -5.37
C TRP A 15 -10.17 27.51 -6.61
N ALA A 16 -10.05 26.63 -7.62
CA ALA A 16 -9.41 26.97 -8.89
C ALA A 16 -10.14 28.09 -9.63
N LEU A 17 -11.48 28.05 -9.65
CA LEU A 17 -12.31 29.10 -10.23
C LEU A 17 -12.10 30.44 -9.49
N TRP A 18 -12.04 30.41 -8.16
CA TRP A 18 -11.76 31.59 -7.34
C TRP A 18 -10.39 32.20 -7.64
N VAL A 19 -9.35 31.36 -7.72
CA VAL A 19 -8.00 31.80 -8.08
C VAL A 19 -7.96 32.38 -9.48
N LEU A 20 -8.69 31.80 -10.43
CA LEU A 20 -8.76 32.29 -11.80
C LEU A 20 -9.51 33.62 -11.89
N LEU A 21 -10.62 33.78 -11.18
CA LEU A 21 -11.39 35.03 -11.16
C LEU A 21 -10.60 36.16 -10.47
N VAL A 22 -10.07 35.91 -9.27
CA VAL A 22 -9.31 36.92 -8.51
C VAL A 22 -7.97 37.19 -9.18
N GLY A 23 -7.26 36.15 -9.60
CA GLY A 23 -6.00 36.28 -10.32
C GLY A 23 -6.16 37.00 -11.64
N GLY A 24 -7.22 36.71 -12.39
CA GLY A 24 -7.55 37.40 -13.64
C GLY A 24 -7.89 38.88 -13.43
N ALA A 25 -8.72 39.20 -12.42
CA ALA A 25 -9.03 40.58 -12.07
C ALA A 25 -7.79 41.37 -11.62
N PHE A 26 -6.94 40.75 -10.80
CA PHE A 26 -5.68 41.33 -10.34
C PHE A 26 -4.72 41.57 -11.50
N LEU A 27 -4.56 40.59 -12.39
CA LEU A 27 -3.75 40.71 -13.60
C LEU A 27 -4.26 41.84 -14.50
N TRP A 28 -5.58 41.95 -14.67
CA TRP A 28 -6.19 43.02 -15.46
C TRP A 28 -5.94 44.41 -14.86
N MET A 29 -6.05 44.56 -13.54
CA MET A 29 -5.71 45.81 -12.87
C MET A 29 -4.23 46.16 -13.06
N LEU A 30 -3.32 45.19 -12.98
CA LEU A 30 -1.90 45.42 -13.24
C LEU A 30 -1.66 45.89 -14.69
N VAL A 31 -2.23 45.20 -15.67
CA VAL A 31 -2.12 45.58 -17.09
C VAL A 31 -2.70 46.98 -17.34
N GLY A 32 -3.88 47.27 -16.79
CA GLY A 32 -4.51 48.58 -16.90
C GLY A 32 -3.68 49.69 -16.25
N SER A 33 -3.11 49.43 -15.07
CA SER A 33 -2.23 50.39 -14.37
C SER A 33 -0.96 50.68 -15.18
N VAL A 34 -0.34 49.65 -15.74
CA VAL A 34 0.86 49.79 -16.60
C VAL A 34 0.53 50.57 -17.86
N ALA A 35 -0.58 50.26 -18.53
CA ALA A 35 -1.02 50.97 -19.74
C ALA A 35 -1.32 52.45 -19.45
N TYR A 36 -2.00 52.74 -18.35
CA TYR A 36 -2.32 54.11 -17.93
C TYR A 36 -1.06 54.95 -17.67
N TRP A 37 -0.05 54.40 -16.98
CA TRP A 37 1.21 55.09 -16.72
C TRP A 37 2.11 55.20 -17.96
N SER A 38 2.05 54.22 -18.87
CA SER A 38 2.75 54.29 -20.16
C SER A 38 2.21 55.45 -21.02
N LEU A 39 0.89 55.64 -21.05
CA LEU A 39 0.26 56.74 -21.80
C LEU A 39 0.65 58.12 -21.25
N HIS A 40 0.90 58.25 -19.95
CA HIS A 40 1.31 59.51 -19.32
C HIS A 40 2.82 59.76 -19.38
N GLY A 41 3.60 58.87 -20.00
CA GLY A 41 5.06 59.02 -20.14
C GLY A 41 5.83 58.86 -18.82
N TRP A 42 5.21 58.23 -17.81
CA TRP A 42 5.79 58.07 -16.47
C TRP A 42 6.59 56.77 -16.32
N LEU A 43 6.45 55.80 -17.23
CA LEU A 43 7.29 54.61 -17.22
C LEU A 43 8.62 54.88 -17.94
N PRO A 44 9.76 54.68 -17.28
CA PRO A 44 11.05 54.67 -17.97
C PRO A 44 11.09 53.49 -18.97
N ASP A 45 11.79 53.66 -20.09
CA ASP A 45 11.91 52.64 -21.16
C ASP A 45 12.35 51.25 -20.68
N LYS A 46 12.98 51.17 -19.50
CA LYS A 46 13.41 49.92 -18.83
C LYS A 46 12.28 49.16 -18.12
N ALA A 47 11.03 49.57 -18.33
CA ALA A 47 9.90 48.97 -17.67
C ALA A 47 9.63 47.51 -18.07
N ALA A 48 9.89 47.17 -19.33
CA ALA A 48 9.71 45.82 -19.84
C ALA A 48 10.67 44.83 -19.14
N ASP A 49 11.90 45.27 -18.83
CA ASP A 49 12.94 44.42 -18.24
C ASP A 49 12.58 43.94 -16.83
N TRP A 50 11.97 44.79 -15.99
CA TRP A 50 11.58 44.39 -14.63
C TRP A 50 10.33 43.50 -14.61
N VAL A 51 9.38 43.73 -15.52
CA VAL A 51 8.18 42.88 -15.66
C VAL A 51 8.59 41.47 -16.07
N GLN A 52 9.51 41.35 -17.02
CA GLN A 52 10.06 40.07 -17.44
C GLN A 52 10.80 39.36 -16.29
N ALA A 53 11.58 40.11 -15.50
CA ALA A 53 12.26 39.57 -14.33
C ALA A 53 11.27 38.99 -13.30
N ILE A 54 10.21 39.73 -12.93
CA ILE A 54 9.19 39.24 -11.99
C ILE A 54 8.44 38.03 -12.56
N GLY A 55 8.06 38.08 -13.85
CA GLY A 55 7.38 36.97 -14.52
C GLY A 55 8.20 35.68 -14.48
N SER A 56 9.51 35.79 -14.71
CA SER A 56 10.43 34.63 -14.64
C SER A 56 10.53 34.03 -13.23
N VAL A 57 10.56 34.87 -12.18
CA VAL A 57 10.61 34.40 -10.78
C VAL A 57 9.31 33.69 -10.40
N VAL A 58 8.15 34.25 -10.76
CA VAL A 58 6.84 33.62 -10.48
C VAL A 58 6.71 32.29 -11.21
N ALA A 59 7.14 32.21 -12.47
CA ALA A 59 7.13 30.96 -13.23
C ALA A 59 8.01 29.89 -12.57
N ILE A 60 9.21 30.24 -12.11
CA ILE A 60 10.09 29.31 -11.39
C ILE A 60 9.42 28.82 -10.09
N LEU A 61 8.84 29.72 -9.31
CA LEU A 61 8.13 29.36 -8.07
C LEU A 61 6.93 28.43 -8.33
N ALA A 62 6.16 28.69 -9.40
CA ALA A 62 5.05 27.83 -9.80
C ALA A 62 5.52 26.42 -10.18
N VAL A 63 6.60 26.31 -10.98
CA VAL A 63 7.18 25.02 -11.38
C VAL A 63 7.69 24.23 -10.14
N ILE A 64 8.35 24.90 -9.20
CA ILE A 64 8.80 24.28 -7.95
C ILE A 64 7.60 23.80 -7.12
N GLY A 65 6.54 24.62 -7.03
CA GLY A 65 5.32 24.29 -6.30
C GLY A 65 4.60 23.06 -6.86
N VAL A 66 4.42 23.00 -8.19
CA VAL A 66 3.83 21.84 -8.88
C VAL A 66 4.68 20.58 -8.66
N SER A 67 6.00 20.70 -8.84
CA SER A 67 6.92 19.57 -8.66
C SER A 67 6.90 19.02 -7.22
N TYR A 68 6.80 19.90 -6.23
CA TYR A 68 6.70 19.50 -4.83
C TYR A 68 5.37 18.78 -4.54
N TRP A 69 4.27 19.27 -5.09
CA TRP A 69 2.95 18.67 -4.93
C TRP A 69 2.86 17.29 -5.60
N GLU A 70 3.38 17.16 -6.82
CA GLU A 70 3.41 15.90 -7.56
C GLU A 70 4.22 14.84 -6.84
N ARG A 71 5.43 15.19 -6.34
CA ARG A 71 6.26 14.26 -5.54
C ARG A 71 5.52 13.74 -4.31
N ARG A 72 4.75 14.60 -3.63
CA ARG A 72 3.98 14.19 -2.45
C ARG A 72 2.86 13.21 -2.80
N ASN A 73 2.15 13.44 -3.92
CA ASN A 73 1.09 12.53 -4.36
C ASN A 73 1.66 11.17 -4.80
N VAL A 74 2.77 11.17 -5.56
CA VAL A 74 3.44 9.92 -5.99
C VAL A 74 3.91 9.10 -4.78
N GLN A 75 4.43 9.75 -3.73
CA GLN A 75 4.79 9.06 -2.49
C GLN A 75 3.58 8.44 -1.79
N LEU A 76 2.45 9.15 -1.72
CA LEU A 76 1.23 8.62 -1.11
C LEU A 76 0.66 7.43 -1.90
N ASP A 77 0.64 7.51 -3.22
CA ASP A 77 0.16 6.44 -4.08
C ASP A 77 1.07 5.21 -4.00
N LYS A 78 2.39 5.42 -3.91
CA LYS A 78 3.34 4.34 -3.65
C LYS A 78 3.07 3.67 -2.30
N SER A 79 2.96 4.43 -1.21
CA SER A 79 2.66 3.88 0.12
C SER A 79 1.34 3.11 0.15
N ARG A 80 0.33 3.53 -0.61
CA ARG A 80 -0.95 2.80 -0.75
C ARG A 80 -0.77 1.48 -1.49
N SER A 81 -0.06 1.49 -2.62
CA SER A 81 0.25 0.29 -3.39
C SER A 81 1.02 -0.72 -2.55
N ASP A 82 2.03 -0.24 -1.81
CA ASP A 82 2.87 -1.07 -0.93
C ASP A 82 2.02 -1.69 0.19
N TYR A 83 1.15 -0.92 0.83
CA TYR A 83 0.22 -1.44 1.83
C TYR A 83 -0.74 -2.49 1.24
N GLN A 84 -1.33 -2.23 0.07
CA GLN A 84 -2.23 -3.18 -0.58
C GLN A 84 -1.53 -4.50 -0.87
N TYR A 85 -0.25 -4.44 -1.26
CA TYR A 85 0.56 -5.64 -1.47
C TYR A 85 0.77 -6.42 -0.17
N LEU A 86 1.14 -5.75 0.93
CA LEU A 86 1.28 -6.36 2.26
C LEU A 86 -0.04 -7.00 2.73
N MET A 87 -1.16 -6.31 2.55
CA MET A 87 -2.49 -6.82 2.92
C MET A 87 -2.88 -8.07 2.12
N ARG A 88 -2.58 -8.11 0.81
CA ARG A 88 -2.83 -9.32 -0.01
C ARG A 88 -2.01 -10.50 0.48
N ALA A 89 -0.72 -10.30 0.76
CA ALA A 89 0.15 -11.34 1.30
C ALA A 89 -0.34 -11.82 2.68
N PHE A 90 -0.73 -10.89 3.56
CA PHE A 90 -1.32 -11.21 4.86
C PHE A 90 -2.58 -12.06 4.74
N ASN A 91 -3.51 -11.68 3.86
CA ASN A 91 -4.74 -12.44 3.62
C ASN A 91 -4.48 -13.82 3.01
N ALA A 92 -3.41 -14.00 2.22
CA ALA A 92 -2.97 -15.31 1.78
C ALA A 92 -2.47 -16.16 2.96
N SER A 93 -1.62 -15.61 3.83
CA SER A 93 -1.13 -16.27 5.04
C SER A 93 -2.24 -16.65 6.03
N VAL A 94 -3.24 -15.78 6.25
CA VAL A 94 -4.38 -16.09 7.13
C VAL A 94 -5.21 -17.26 6.58
N ARG A 95 -5.43 -17.32 5.26
CA ARG A 95 -6.13 -18.44 4.63
C ARG A 95 -5.34 -19.74 4.76
N LEU A 96 -4.02 -19.66 4.54
CA LEU A 96 -3.11 -20.79 4.72
C LEU A 96 -3.11 -21.30 6.17
N GLN A 97 -3.11 -20.39 7.14
CA GLN A 97 -3.20 -20.74 8.56
C GLN A 97 -4.51 -21.44 8.92
N GLY A 98 -5.62 -21.00 8.33
CA GLY A 98 -6.89 -21.71 8.44
C GLY A 98 -6.79 -23.18 8.01
N ALA A 99 -6.07 -23.46 6.92
CA ALA A 99 -5.82 -24.84 6.48
C ALA A 99 -4.88 -25.60 7.44
N CYS A 100 -3.83 -24.96 7.96
CA CYS A 100 -2.94 -25.55 8.96
C CYS A 100 -3.71 -25.99 10.21
N ARG A 101 -4.63 -25.15 10.72
CA ARG A 101 -5.48 -25.49 11.88
C ARG A 101 -6.41 -26.66 11.62
N VAL A 102 -6.98 -26.76 10.41
CA VAL A 102 -7.82 -27.90 10.03
C VAL A 102 -7.00 -29.19 9.99
N VAL A 103 -5.77 -29.14 9.47
CA VAL A 103 -4.84 -30.27 9.51
C VAL A 103 -4.53 -30.65 10.95
N GLY A 104 -4.17 -29.68 11.82
CA GLY A 104 -3.91 -29.95 13.23
C GLY A 104 -5.09 -30.58 13.96
N ALA A 105 -6.32 -30.08 13.71
CA ALA A 105 -7.53 -30.68 14.26
C ALA A 105 -7.77 -32.11 13.76
N CYS A 106 -7.43 -32.40 12.49
CA CYS A 106 -7.51 -33.75 11.93
C CYS A 106 -6.50 -34.70 12.58
N ILE A 107 -5.29 -34.22 12.89
CA ILE A 107 -4.26 -35.00 13.59
C ILE A 107 -4.75 -35.34 15.01
N GLN A 108 -5.26 -34.34 15.74
CA GLN A 108 -5.77 -34.52 17.11
C GLN A 108 -6.98 -35.46 17.21
N ALA A 109 -7.83 -35.49 16.17
CA ALA A 109 -9.01 -36.36 16.12
C ALA A 109 -8.68 -37.83 15.81
N GLY A 110 -7.42 -38.15 15.47
CA GLY A 110 -7.03 -39.42 14.90
C GLY A 110 -7.00 -39.33 13.37
N PRO A 111 -5.81 -39.30 12.74
CA PRO A 111 -5.69 -39.05 11.31
C PRO A 111 -6.23 -40.22 10.48
N GLU A 112 -7.47 -40.11 10.01
CA GLU A 112 -7.98 -40.96 8.94
C GLU A 112 -7.25 -40.61 7.63
N GLY A 113 -6.53 -41.57 7.05
CA GLY A 113 -5.63 -41.33 5.91
C GLY A 113 -6.27 -40.53 4.76
N THR A 114 -7.49 -40.90 4.35
CA THR A 114 -8.21 -40.22 3.26
C THR A 114 -8.55 -38.76 3.58
N ALA A 115 -8.94 -38.45 4.82
CA ALA A 115 -9.29 -37.08 5.21
C ALA A 115 -8.04 -36.19 5.28
N LEU A 116 -6.96 -36.72 5.85
CA LEU A 116 -5.69 -36.01 5.97
C LEU A 116 -5.09 -35.71 4.59
N GLU A 117 -5.14 -36.64 3.64
CA GLU A 117 -4.70 -36.42 2.25
C GLU A 117 -5.46 -35.26 1.56
N ILE A 118 -6.78 -35.18 1.76
CA ILE A 118 -7.61 -34.10 1.20
C ILE A 118 -7.17 -32.75 1.76
N TYR A 119 -6.98 -32.65 3.07
CA TYR A 119 -6.57 -31.40 3.70
C TYR A 119 -5.12 -31.02 3.36
N GLN A 120 -4.24 -31.99 3.23
CA GLN A 120 -2.86 -31.77 2.81
C GLN A 120 -2.79 -31.22 1.37
N ARG A 121 -3.59 -31.78 0.44
CA ARG A 121 -3.68 -31.23 -0.92
C ARG A 121 -4.12 -29.77 -0.92
N ARG A 122 -5.17 -29.45 -0.16
CA ARG A 122 -5.65 -28.07 -0.02
C ARG A 122 -4.60 -27.15 0.63
N LEU A 123 -3.82 -27.67 1.57
CA LEU A 123 -2.71 -26.94 2.20
C LEU A 123 -1.63 -26.59 1.16
N LYS A 124 -1.24 -27.54 0.30
CA LYS A 124 -0.30 -27.33 -0.81
C LYS A 124 -0.80 -26.27 -1.80
N ASP A 125 -2.07 -26.36 -2.23
CA ASP A 125 -2.66 -25.38 -3.15
C ASP A 125 -2.63 -23.95 -2.57
N LEU A 126 -2.96 -23.79 -1.29
CA LEU A 126 -2.91 -22.49 -0.63
C LEU A 126 -1.47 -22.01 -0.40
N TYR A 127 -0.54 -22.92 -0.17
CA TYR A 127 0.88 -22.63 -0.01
C TYR A 127 1.48 -22.06 -1.30
N GLU A 128 1.11 -22.59 -2.47
CA GLU A 128 1.49 -22.03 -3.76
C GLU A 128 1.02 -20.58 -3.91
N GLY A 129 -0.22 -20.28 -3.52
CA GLY A 129 -0.75 -18.91 -3.51
C GLY A 129 0.02 -17.96 -2.58
N VAL A 130 0.54 -18.45 -1.45
CA VAL A 130 1.46 -17.66 -0.63
C VAL A 130 2.79 -17.44 -1.36
N CYS A 131 3.30 -18.44 -2.07
CA CYS A 131 4.57 -18.35 -2.79
C CYS A 131 4.58 -17.37 -3.97
N GLU A 132 3.42 -16.94 -4.47
CA GLU A 132 3.30 -15.87 -5.48
C GLU A 132 3.80 -14.51 -4.97
N HIS A 133 3.86 -14.32 -3.64
CA HIS A 133 4.39 -13.12 -3.03
C HIS A 133 5.91 -13.18 -2.86
N SER A 134 6.60 -12.07 -3.14
CA SER A 134 8.06 -11.99 -3.08
C SER A 134 8.54 -11.20 -1.87
N TYR A 135 9.52 -11.76 -1.16
CA TYR A 135 10.20 -11.12 -0.03
C TYR A 135 10.77 -9.74 -0.39
N SER A 136 11.37 -9.62 -1.58
CA SER A 136 12.05 -8.37 -2.02
C SER A 136 11.09 -7.20 -2.27
N THR A 137 9.79 -7.48 -2.37
CA THR A 137 8.77 -6.47 -2.65
C THR A 137 8.16 -5.90 -1.37
N PHE A 138 8.41 -6.53 -0.22
CA PHE A 138 7.89 -6.04 1.06
C PHE A 138 8.68 -4.82 1.55
N VAL A 139 7.97 -3.73 1.81
CA VAL A 139 8.56 -2.49 2.34
C VAL A 139 8.81 -2.50 3.85
N ASP A 140 8.12 -3.37 4.59
CA ASP A 140 8.32 -3.57 6.03
C ASP A 140 9.16 -4.84 6.25
N LEU A 141 10.38 -4.66 6.75
CA LEU A 141 11.33 -5.77 6.94
C LEU A 141 10.82 -6.82 7.92
N GLN A 142 10.14 -6.41 8.99
CA GLN A 142 9.66 -7.36 9.99
C GLN A 142 8.46 -8.15 9.47
N PHE A 143 7.60 -7.51 8.66
CA PHE A 143 6.58 -8.24 7.92
C PHE A 143 7.23 -9.28 6.99
N ALA A 144 8.28 -8.89 6.26
CA ALA A 144 8.99 -9.78 5.35
C ALA A 144 9.62 -10.98 6.08
N GLU A 145 10.25 -10.75 7.23
CA GLU A 145 10.85 -11.78 8.08
C GLU A 145 9.80 -12.74 8.65
N ALA A 146 8.71 -12.22 9.24
CA ALA A 146 7.61 -13.03 9.75
C ALA A 146 6.95 -13.84 8.63
N TRP A 147 6.81 -13.26 7.43
CA TRP A 147 6.26 -13.94 6.26
C TRP A 147 7.16 -15.08 5.80
N ALA A 148 8.47 -14.85 5.74
CA ALA A 148 9.44 -15.87 5.36
C ALA A 148 9.50 -17.01 6.38
N ALA A 149 9.41 -16.69 7.68
CA ALA A 149 9.35 -17.69 8.75
C ALA A 149 8.07 -18.52 8.66
N HIS A 150 6.91 -17.88 8.49
CA HIS A 150 5.64 -18.56 8.27
C HIS A 150 5.69 -19.50 7.05
N LYS A 151 6.22 -19.01 5.92
CA LYS A 151 6.38 -19.81 4.70
C LYS A 151 7.28 -21.03 4.91
N ARG A 152 8.39 -20.90 5.65
CA ARG A 152 9.27 -22.04 5.96
C ARG A 152 8.59 -23.04 6.89
N CYS A 153 7.89 -22.54 7.91
CA CYS A 153 7.15 -23.38 8.85
C CYS A 153 6.12 -24.26 8.14
N VAL A 154 5.31 -23.65 7.24
CA VAL A 154 4.30 -24.41 6.49
C VAL A 154 4.93 -25.36 5.47
N ALA A 155 6.07 -25.01 4.87
CA ALA A 155 6.80 -25.92 3.99
C ALA A 155 7.24 -27.19 4.73
N LEU A 156 7.80 -27.04 5.93
CA LEU A 156 8.18 -28.16 6.80
C LEU A 156 6.96 -28.99 7.20
N LEU A 157 5.85 -28.34 7.54
CA LEU A 157 4.60 -29.05 7.86
C LEU A 157 4.13 -29.92 6.68
N ILE A 158 4.19 -29.38 5.46
CA ILE A 158 3.82 -30.12 4.26
C ILE A 158 4.72 -31.36 4.07
N GLU A 159 6.03 -31.20 4.26
CA GLU A 159 7.02 -32.28 4.15
C GLU A 159 6.81 -33.37 5.20
N GLU A 160 6.57 -32.99 6.47
CA GLU A 160 6.28 -33.94 7.54
C GLU A 160 4.99 -34.72 7.28
N LEU A 161 3.94 -34.06 6.77
CA LEU A 161 2.70 -34.72 6.37
C LEU A 161 2.93 -35.71 5.22
N ASP A 162 3.77 -35.36 4.23
CA ASP A 162 4.13 -36.27 3.14
C ASP A 162 4.84 -37.52 3.66
N LEU A 163 5.76 -37.36 4.63
CA LEU A 163 6.43 -38.49 5.26
C LEU A 163 5.46 -39.37 6.04
N TYR A 164 4.56 -38.78 6.83
CA TYR A 164 3.55 -39.52 7.58
C TYR A 164 2.62 -40.32 6.65
N LEU A 165 2.09 -39.69 5.59
CA LEU A 165 1.21 -40.34 4.61
C LEU A 165 1.93 -41.45 3.82
N ALA A 166 3.25 -41.37 3.69
CA ALA A 166 4.07 -42.45 3.12
C ALA A 166 4.29 -43.65 4.06
N GLY A 167 3.71 -43.64 5.27
CA GLY A 167 3.81 -44.71 6.25
C GLY A 167 4.97 -44.57 7.25
N SER A 168 5.48 -43.35 7.44
CA SER A 168 6.51 -43.06 8.44
C SER A 168 5.95 -43.07 9.88
N SER A 169 6.82 -42.88 10.87
CA SER A 169 6.50 -42.96 12.30
C SER A 169 5.41 -41.97 12.74
N GLU A 170 4.53 -42.40 13.65
CA GLU A 170 3.53 -41.54 14.31
C GLU A 170 4.14 -40.36 15.09
N ALA A 171 5.39 -40.47 15.55
CA ALA A 171 6.12 -39.39 16.21
C ALA A 171 6.25 -38.11 15.34
N ILE A 172 6.06 -38.22 14.02
CA ILE A 172 6.01 -37.07 13.11
C ILE A 172 4.78 -36.20 13.36
N LEU A 173 3.68 -36.78 13.86
CA LEU A 173 2.45 -36.05 14.15
C LEU A 173 2.64 -35.02 15.28
N ASP A 174 3.45 -35.34 16.30
CA ASP A 174 3.80 -34.39 17.35
C ASP A 174 4.55 -33.17 16.77
N GLY A 175 5.45 -33.41 15.80
CA GLY A 175 6.14 -32.36 15.05
C GLY A 175 5.18 -31.47 14.27
N CYS A 176 4.23 -32.09 13.56
CA CYS A 176 3.18 -31.38 12.83
C CYS A 176 2.34 -30.48 13.74
N GLU A 177 1.96 -30.95 14.94
CA GLU A 177 1.21 -30.13 15.91
C GLU A 177 2.00 -28.90 16.37
N HIS A 178 3.31 -29.05 16.63
CA HIS A 178 4.19 -27.94 16.94
C HIS A 178 4.31 -26.94 15.79
N LEU A 179 4.41 -27.41 14.55
CA LEU A 179 4.48 -26.55 13.36
C LEU A 179 3.16 -25.80 13.12
N VAL A 180 2.01 -26.44 13.33
CA VAL A 180 0.69 -25.77 13.25
C VAL A 180 0.60 -24.62 14.26
N THR A 181 1.06 -24.85 15.49
CA THR A 181 1.11 -23.84 16.56
C THR A 181 2.07 -22.70 16.22
N ALA A 182 3.28 -23.02 15.76
CA ALA A 182 4.25 -22.01 15.36
C ALA A 182 3.76 -21.18 14.17
N ALA A 183 3.02 -21.78 13.24
CA ALA A 183 2.44 -21.07 12.11
C ALA A 183 1.41 -20.01 12.56
N ASP A 184 0.66 -20.28 13.64
CA ASP A 184 -0.26 -19.31 14.27
C ASP A 184 0.51 -18.10 14.81
N ASP A 185 1.58 -18.33 15.56
CA ASP A 185 2.41 -17.27 16.13
C ASP A 185 2.97 -16.35 15.05
N TYR A 186 3.40 -16.90 13.90
CA TYR A 186 3.90 -16.08 12.79
C TYR A 186 2.81 -15.25 12.13
N VAL A 187 1.56 -15.74 12.04
CA VAL A 187 0.44 -14.93 11.52
C VAL A 187 0.11 -13.78 12.47
N ASP A 188 0.23 -13.97 13.78
CA ASP A 188 0.06 -12.89 14.75
C ASP A 188 1.21 -11.86 14.68
N GLN A 189 2.44 -12.30 14.40
CA GLN A 189 3.55 -11.40 14.10
C GLN A 189 3.32 -10.60 12.82
N LEU A 190 2.83 -11.24 11.74
CA LEU A 190 2.45 -10.56 10.51
C LEU A 190 1.37 -9.51 10.73
N LYS A 191 0.35 -9.84 11.52
CA LYS A 191 -0.73 -8.91 11.89
C LYS A 191 -0.17 -7.71 12.65
N THR A 192 0.69 -7.95 13.64
CA THR A 192 1.36 -6.89 14.41
C THR A 192 2.18 -5.98 13.51
N ALA A 193 2.98 -6.54 12.61
CA ALA A 193 3.80 -5.79 11.66
C ALA A 193 2.93 -4.96 10.70
N LEU A 194 1.85 -5.54 10.15
CA LEU A 194 0.90 -4.85 9.28
C LEU A 194 0.19 -3.69 10.01
N GLN A 195 -0.23 -3.90 11.25
CA GLN A 195 -0.84 -2.85 12.07
C GLN A 195 0.13 -1.70 12.35
N ARG A 196 1.40 -2.00 12.64
CA ARG A 196 2.43 -0.96 12.79
C ARG A 196 2.64 -0.21 11.47
N HIS A 197 2.77 -0.91 10.35
CA HIS A 197 2.94 -0.29 9.05
C HIS A 197 1.75 0.63 8.71
N SER A 198 0.52 0.19 9.01
CA SER A 198 -0.70 1.01 8.88
C SER A 198 -0.60 2.34 9.65
N ARG A 199 -0.08 2.30 10.88
CA ARG A 199 0.12 3.51 11.71
C ARG A 199 1.15 4.47 11.10
N LEU A 200 2.21 3.94 10.49
CA LEU A 200 3.26 4.76 9.85
C LEU A 200 2.77 5.45 8.58
N VAL A 201 1.95 4.76 7.79
CA VAL A 201 1.36 5.29 6.56
C VAL A 201 0.29 6.36 6.86
N GLY A 202 -0.29 6.33 8.08
CA GLY A 202 -1.17 7.37 8.63
C GLY A 202 -2.60 7.38 8.07
N GLU A 203 -3.51 8.10 8.73
CA GLU A 203 -4.92 8.27 8.31
C GLU A 203 -5.07 8.93 6.91
N GLY A 204 -4.04 9.65 6.45
CA GLY A 204 -4.02 10.31 5.15
C GLY A 204 -4.06 9.34 3.96
N ALA A 205 -3.55 8.11 4.11
CA ALA A 205 -3.67 7.11 3.06
C ALA A 205 -5.10 6.56 2.92
N TRP A 206 -5.88 6.61 4.01
CA TRP A 206 -7.20 5.98 4.16
C TRP A 206 -8.39 6.94 4.00
N SER A 207 -8.15 8.25 4.08
CA SER A 207 -9.22 9.27 4.02
C SER A 207 -9.64 9.58 2.58
N HIS A 208 -10.62 8.83 2.08
CA HIS A 208 -11.37 9.16 0.86
C HIS A 208 -12.23 10.42 1.03
#